data_AF-A0A0G4N6G1-F1
#
_entry.id   AF-A0A0G4N6G1-F1
#
_cell.length_a   1.000
_cell.length_b   1.000
_cell.length_c   1.000
_cell.angle_alpha   90.00
_cell.angle_beta   90.00
_cell.angle_gamma   90.00
#
_symmetry.space_group_name_H-M   'P 1'
#
loop_
_entity.id
_entity.type
_entity.pdbx_description
1 polymer ?
#
loop_
_entity_poly.entity_id
_entity_poly.type
_entity_poly.pdbx_seq_one_letter_code
_entity_poly.pdbx_strand_id
1 'polypeptide(L)'
;MTSHTTSFTQTPNLSSRRPSISSRLSFAISTAEEGGGTRRRLPAQQQIEEEIAEIKRYEDFTTIDWVQDAAQEQARRKSRRRRRAGLVDNGMPGWRYRLWESYDAAQGWLVVTLIGIAIGLNAAFLNIITEWLSDIKMGYCTTAFYLNENFCCWGEDNGCDAWHRWTGFGPANYFLYIVFATIFACTSATL
;
A
#
# COMPACT_ATOMS: atom_id res chain seq x y z
N MET A 1 36.10 -21.53 -9.98
CA MET A 1 35.60 -21.41 -11.37
C MET A 1 34.49 -22.43 -11.54
N THR A 2 33.23 -22.01 -11.41
CA THR A 2 32.07 -22.87 -11.66
C THR A 2 30.99 -22.00 -12.30
N SER A 3 30.85 -22.19 -13.61
CA SER A 3 29.89 -21.51 -14.48
C SER A 3 28.56 -22.23 -14.39
N HIS A 4 27.53 -21.58 -13.85
CA HIS A 4 26.15 -22.06 -13.96
C HIS A 4 25.52 -21.44 -15.21
N THR A 5 25.33 -22.28 -16.23
CA THR A 5 24.61 -21.95 -17.46
C THR A 5 23.12 -22.10 -17.18
N THR A 6 22.38 -20.99 -17.15
CA THR A 6 20.91 -21.00 -17.09
C THR A 6 20.34 -21.05 -18.51
N SER A 7 19.68 -22.15 -18.84
CA SER A 7 18.91 -22.34 -20.07
C SER A 7 17.67 -21.45 -20.05
N PHE A 8 17.56 -20.56 -21.04
CA PHE A 8 16.42 -19.65 -21.21
C PHE A 8 15.35 -20.33 -22.07
N THR A 9 14.19 -20.65 -21.51
CA THR A 9 13.04 -21.17 -22.25
C THR A 9 12.38 -20.01 -23.01
N GLN A 10 12.44 -20.05 -24.34
CA GLN A 10 11.87 -19.04 -25.22
C GLN A 10 10.35 -19.23 -25.31
N THR A 11 9.57 -18.34 -24.69
CA THR A 11 8.11 -18.29 -24.87
C THR A 11 7.78 -17.83 -26.29
N PRO A 12 6.81 -18.45 -26.99
CA PRO A 12 6.42 -18.02 -28.32
C PRO A 12 5.79 -16.62 -28.27
N ASN A 13 6.30 -15.77 -29.14
CA ASN A 13 5.88 -14.39 -29.32
C ASN A 13 4.46 -14.41 -29.94
N LEU A 14 3.41 -14.30 -29.12
CA LEU A 14 2.04 -14.06 -29.60
C LEU A 14 1.95 -12.61 -30.08
N SER A 15 2.38 -12.41 -31.33
CA SER A 15 2.15 -11.17 -32.05
C SER A 15 0.64 -10.94 -32.13
N SER A 16 0.15 -9.87 -31.49
CA SER A 16 -1.17 -9.31 -31.76
C SER A 16 -1.22 -8.92 -33.24
N ARG A 17 -1.75 -9.83 -34.05
CA ARG A 17 -1.81 -9.69 -35.51
C ARG A 17 -2.94 -8.70 -35.80
N ARG A 18 -2.61 -7.50 -36.26
CA ARG A 18 -3.62 -6.55 -36.75
C ARG A 18 -4.46 -7.24 -37.82
N PRO A 19 -5.80 -7.23 -37.73
CA PRO A 19 -6.65 -7.84 -38.75
C PRO A 19 -6.39 -7.16 -40.09
N SER A 20 -6.08 -7.96 -41.12
CA SER A 20 -5.81 -7.48 -42.47
C SER A 20 -7.08 -6.87 -43.07
N ILE A 21 -6.92 -5.95 -44.04
CA ILE A 21 -8.05 -5.31 -44.75
C ILE A 21 -9.00 -6.36 -45.36
N SER A 22 -8.44 -7.50 -45.79
CA SER A 22 -9.19 -8.66 -46.26
C SER A 22 -10.15 -9.22 -45.21
N SER A 23 -9.73 -9.36 -43.94
CA SER A 23 -10.62 -9.86 -42.87
C SER A 23 -11.79 -8.92 -42.59
N ARG A 24 -11.59 -7.60 -42.75
CA ARG A 24 -12.66 -6.59 -42.60
C ARG A 24 -13.66 -6.66 -43.76
N LEU A 25 -13.17 -6.89 -44.98
CA LEU A 25 -14.00 -7.07 -46.16
C LEU A 25 -14.79 -8.37 -46.12
N SER A 26 -14.21 -9.47 -45.64
CA SER A 26 -14.92 -10.74 -45.45
C SER A 26 -16.08 -10.60 -44.45
N PHE A 27 -15.89 -9.82 -43.39
CA PHE A 27 -16.96 -9.55 -42.43
C PHE A 27 -18.07 -8.67 -43.05
N ALA A 28 -17.69 -7.64 -43.79
CA ALA A 28 -18.63 -6.73 -44.47
C ALA A 28 -19.45 -7.43 -45.58
N ILE A 29 -18.84 -8.36 -46.33
CA ILE A 29 -19.52 -9.18 -47.34
C ILE A 29 -20.48 -10.18 -46.68
N SER A 30 -20.06 -10.83 -45.58
CA SER A 30 -20.92 -11.74 -44.83
C SER A 30 -22.15 -11.03 -44.25
N THR A 31 -22.02 -9.77 -43.82
CA THR A 31 -23.16 -8.95 -43.39
C THR A 31 -24.10 -8.51 -44.51
N ALA A 32 -23.62 -8.47 -45.76
CA ALA A 32 -24.42 -8.02 -46.92
C ALA A 32 -25.30 -9.14 -47.51
N GLU A 33 -24.94 -10.41 -47.32
CA GLU A 33 -25.75 -11.53 -47.82
C GLU A 33 -26.95 -11.90 -46.93
N GLU A 34 -27.04 -11.38 -45.70
CA GLU A 34 -28.15 -11.70 -44.78
C GLU A 34 -29.33 -10.72 -44.92
N GLY A 35 -29.78 -10.52 -46.16
CA GLY A 35 -31.01 -9.79 -46.50
C GLY A 35 -32.26 -10.65 -46.35
N GLY A 36 -32.66 -10.98 -45.11
CA GLY A 36 -33.91 -11.72 -44.88
C GLY A 36 -34.12 -12.23 -43.46
N GLY A 37 -34.34 -11.35 -42.47
CA GLY A 37 -34.62 -11.81 -41.10
C GLY A 37 -34.73 -10.73 -40.01
N THR A 38 -35.23 -9.54 -40.32
CA THR A 38 -35.07 -8.35 -39.47
C THR A 38 -35.87 -8.37 -38.14
N ARG A 39 -36.75 -9.34 -37.89
CA ARG A 39 -37.60 -9.34 -36.66
C ARG A 39 -37.15 -10.29 -35.54
N ARG A 40 -36.17 -11.17 -35.79
CA ARG A 40 -35.65 -12.13 -34.78
C ARG A 40 -34.17 -11.93 -34.43
N ARG A 41 -33.47 -11.04 -35.16
CA ARG A 41 -32.01 -10.80 -35.06
C ARG A 41 -31.60 -9.74 -34.03
N LEU A 42 -32.51 -8.81 -33.69
CA LEU A 42 -32.29 -7.76 -32.68
C LEU A 42 -31.97 -8.30 -31.28
N PRO A 43 -32.73 -9.27 -30.71
CA PRO A 43 -32.39 -9.81 -29.39
C PRO A 43 -31.10 -10.64 -29.41
N ALA A 44 -30.83 -11.37 -30.50
CA ALA A 44 -29.62 -12.19 -30.63
C ALA A 44 -28.34 -11.35 -30.75
N GLN A 45 -28.37 -10.24 -31.52
CA GLN A 45 -27.22 -9.33 -31.61
C GLN A 45 -26.96 -8.58 -30.29
N GLN A 46 -28.02 -8.18 -29.58
CA GLN A 46 -27.87 -7.54 -28.26
C GLN A 46 -27.27 -8.50 -27.23
N GLN A 47 -27.69 -9.77 -27.23
CA GLN A 47 -27.10 -10.79 -26.36
C GLN A 47 -25.62 -11.03 -26.67
N ILE A 48 -25.23 -11.04 -27.95
CA ILE A 48 -23.84 -11.20 -28.37
C ILE A 48 -22.99 -9.98 -27.96
N GLU A 49 -23.50 -8.75 -28.09
CA GLU A 49 -22.79 -7.56 -27.63
C GLU A 49 -22.65 -7.50 -26.10
N GLU A 50 -23.66 -7.93 -25.36
CA GLU A 50 -23.62 -7.99 -23.89
C GLU A 50 -22.64 -9.05 -23.40
N GLU A 51 -22.63 -10.23 -24.02
CA GLU A 51 -21.66 -11.30 -23.74
C GLU A 51 -20.23 -10.89 -24.13
N ILE A 52 -20.04 -10.19 -25.26
CA ILE A 52 -18.73 -9.64 -25.65
C ILE A 52 -18.29 -8.52 -24.70
N ALA A 53 -19.20 -7.69 -24.19
CA ALA A 53 -18.89 -6.64 -23.23
C ALA A 53 -18.50 -7.23 -21.85
N GLU A 54 -19.13 -8.33 -21.45
CA GLU A 54 -18.75 -9.09 -20.27
C GLU A 54 -17.37 -9.73 -20.44
N ILE A 55 -17.10 -10.39 -21.57
CA ILE A 55 -15.78 -10.98 -21.87
C ILE A 55 -14.70 -9.90 -21.92
N LYS A 56 -14.98 -8.73 -22.51
CA LYS A 56 -14.05 -7.59 -22.54
C LYS A 56 -13.73 -7.03 -21.15
N ARG A 57 -14.71 -7.05 -20.23
CA ARG A 57 -14.48 -6.68 -18.82
C ARG A 57 -13.50 -7.65 -18.14
N TYR A 58 -13.46 -8.92 -18.57
CA TYR A 58 -12.53 -9.91 -18.05
C TYR A 58 -11.16 -9.96 -18.78
N GLU A 59 -11.04 -9.40 -20.00
CA GLU A 59 -9.75 -9.24 -20.69
C GLU A 59 -8.95 -8.01 -20.26
N ASP A 60 -9.60 -7.02 -19.63
CA ASP A 60 -8.92 -5.85 -19.06
C ASP A 60 -8.18 -6.16 -17.73
N PHE A 61 -8.24 -7.40 -17.24
CA PHE A 61 -7.41 -7.86 -16.12
C PHE A 61 -5.97 -8.13 -16.60
N THR A 62 -5.19 -7.07 -16.74
CA THR A 62 -3.74 -7.19 -16.76
C THR A 62 -3.24 -7.54 -15.37
N THR A 63 -2.51 -8.65 -15.24
CA THR A 63 -1.87 -9.01 -13.97
C THR A 63 -0.77 -8.00 -13.67
N ILE A 64 -0.85 -7.36 -12.50
CA ILE A 64 0.20 -6.45 -12.02
C ILE A 64 1.46 -7.29 -11.72
N ASP A 65 2.46 -7.21 -12.59
CA ASP A 65 3.76 -7.87 -12.42
C ASP A 65 4.88 -6.86 -12.17
N TRP A 66 5.38 -6.86 -10.94
CA TRP A 66 6.50 -6.01 -10.54
C TRP A 66 7.80 -6.39 -11.27
N VAL A 67 7.96 -7.64 -11.73
CA VAL A 67 9.16 -8.10 -12.42
C VAL A 67 9.24 -7.49 -13.82
N GLN A 68 8.17 -7.60 -14.61
CA GLN A 68 8.08 -6.98 -15.93
C GLN A 68 8.14 -5.45 -15.84
N ASP A 69 7.43 -4.83 -14.90
CA ASP A 69 7.47 -3.37 -14.72
C ASP A 69 8.85 -2.88 -14.31
N ALA A 70 9.53 -3.59 -13.41
CA ALA A 70 10.91 -3.29 -13.05
C ALA A 70 11.85 -3.46 -14.25
N ALA A 71 11.74 -4.55 -15.01
CA ALA A 71 12.57 -4.79 -16.19
C ALA A 71 12.40 -3.69 -17.26
N GLN A 72 11.16 -3.26 -17.50
CA GLN A 72 10.84 -2.23 -18.47
C GLN A 72 11.35 -0.85 -18.01
N GLU A 73 11.23 -0.53 -16.72
CA GLU A 73 11.76 0.71 -16.14
C GLU A 73 13.30 0.74 -16.17
N GLN A 74 13.96 -0.40 -15.90
CA GLN A 74 15.42 -0.50 -16.03
C GLN A 74 15.89 -0.28 -17.49
N ALA A 75 15.17 -0.82 -18.47
CA ALA A 75 15.45 -0.61 -19.89
C ALA A 75 15.31 0.87 -20.29
N ARG A 76 14.26 1.55 -19.80
CA ARG A 76 14.07 3.00 -19.99
C ARG A 76 15.17 3.83 -19.33
N ARG A 77 15.59 3.48 -18.10
CA ARG A 77 16.71 4.13 -17.41
C ARG A 77 18.02 3.97 -18.18
N LYS A 78 18.30 2.79 -18.73
CA LYS A 78 19.49 2.53 -19.55
C LYS A 78 19.52 3.37 -20.82
N SER A 79 18.39 3.52 -21.51
CA SER A 79 18.31 4.36 -22.73
C SER A 79 18.51 5.85 -22.41
N ARG A 80 17.93 6.35 -21.31
CA ARG A 80 18.15 7.73 -20.82
C ARG A 80 19.60 7.97 -20.42
N ARG A 81 20.24 7.03 -19.72
CA ARG A 81 21.68 7.12 -19.36
C ARG A 81 22.58 7.20 -20.59
N ARG A 82 22.33 6.39 -21.62
CA ARG A 82 23.09 6.44 -22.88
C ARG A 82 22.97 7.79 -23.59
N ARG A 83 21.75 8.35 -23.66
CA ARG A 83 21.51 9.69 -24.23
C ARG A 83 22.17 10.80 -23.40
N ARG A 84 22.16 10.68 -22.07
CA ARG A 84 22.81 11.64 -21.16
C ARG A 84 24.34 11.57 -21.22
N ALA A 85 24.92 10.38 -21.35
CA ALA A 85 26.37 10.20 -21.46
C ALA A 85 26.95 10.91 -22.69
N GLY A 86 26.27 10.84 -23.84
CA GLY A 86 26.67 11.59 -25.05
C GLY A 86 26.47 13.12 -24.96
N LEU A 87 25.66 13.60 -24.01
CA LEU A 87 25.46 15.04 -23.77
C LEU A 87 26.50 15.63 -22.81
N VAL A 88 26.92 14.84 -21.81
CA VAL A 88 27.94 15.25 -20.81
C VAL A 88 29.33 15.34 -21.43
N ASP A 89 29.61 14.54 -22.48
CA ASP A 89 30.86 14.58 -23.25
C ASP A 89 31.08 15.92 -23.99
N ASN A 90 30.02 16.73 -24.15
CA ASN A 90 30.03 17.99 -24.91
C ASN A 90 30.04 19.27 -24.05
N GLY A 91 30.25 19.19 -22.73
CA GLY A 91 30.55 20.37 -21.90
C GLY A 91 29.76 20.51 -20.60
N MET A 92 30.48 20.95 -19.56
CA MET A 92 30.14 21.10 -18.14
C MET A 92 28.65 20.97 -17.72
N PRO A 93 28.31 19.97 -16.88
CA PRO A 93 27.01 19.94 -16.22
C PRO A 93 26.91 21.07 -15.19
N GLY A 94 26.00 22.01 -15.40
CA GLY A 94 25.76 23.12 -14.48
C GLY A 94 25.32 22.66 -13.07
N TRP A 95 25.56 23.47 -12.04
CA TRP A 95 25.22 23.16 -10.64
C TRP A 95 23.75 22.72 -10.44
N ARG A 96 22.82 23.29 -11.24
CA ARG A 96 21.41 22.87 -11.26
C ARG A 96 21.22 21.40 -11.61
N TYR A 97 22.01 20.85 -12.53
CA TYR A 97 21.95 19.43 -12.92
C TYR A 97 22.35 18.51 -11.77
N ARG A 98 23.44 18.84 -11.05
CA ARG A 98 23.87 18.08 -9.86
C ARG A 98 22.81 18.11 -8.76
N LEU A 99 22.12 19.25 -8.59
CA LEU A 99 21.04 19.39 -7.61
C LEU A 99 19.86 18.45 -7.96
N TRP A 100 19.39 18.46 -9.21
CA TRP A 100 18.30 17.58 -9.64
C TRP A 100 18.64 16.10 -9.51
N GLU A 101 19.88 15.71 -9.84
CA GLU A 101 20.35 14.33 -9.69
C GLU A 101 20.39 13.90 -8.21
N SER A 102 20.80 14.80 -7.30
CA SER A 102 20.72 14.53 -5.86
C SER A 102 19.29 14.46 -5.31
N TYR A 103 18.35 15.26 -5.83
CA TYR A 103 16.94 15.19 -5.44
C TYR A 103 16.29 13.87 -5.86
N ASP A 104 16.58 13.39 -7.07
CA ASP A 104 16.06 12.11 -7.59
C ASP A 104 16.57 10.92 -6.74
N ALA A 105 17.82 11.00 -6.27
CA ALA A 105 18.38 10.03 -5.33
C ALA A 105 17.82 10.16 -3.91
N ALA A 106 17.54 11.38 -3.44
CA ALA A 106 17.03 11.67 -2.09
C ALA A 106 15.53 11.41 -1.92
N GLN A 107 14.74 11.44 -3.00
CA GLN A 107 13.28 11.27 -2.93
C GLN A 107 12.88 9.99 -2.20
N GLY A 108 13.54 8.86 -2.50
CA GLY A 108 13.29 7.59 -1.81
C GLY A 108 13.63 7.65 -0.33
N TRP A 109 14.76 8.26 0.03
CA TRP A 109 15.18 8.41 1.42
C TRP A 109 14.24 9.31 2.22
N LEU A 110 13.73 10.38 1.62
CA LEU A 110 12.75 11.27 2.26
C LEU A 110 11.45 10.54 2.59
N VAL A 111 10.97 9.67 1.69
CA VAL A 111 9.76 8.87 1.96
C VAL A 111 10.02 7.88 3.10
N VAL A 112 11.17 7.21 3.11
CA VAL A 112 11.54 6.26 4.18
C VAL A 112 11.66 6.97 5.52
N THR A 113 12.28 8.15 5.58
CA THR A 113 12.39 8.91 6.84
C THR A 113 11.02 9.38 7.34
N LEU A 114 10.12 9.83 6.45
CA LEU A 114 8.76 10.20 6.84
C LEU A 114 7.98 9.01 7.42
N ILE A 115 8.06 7.83 6.78
CA ILE A 115 7.44 6.61 7.31
C ILE A 115 8.05 6.24 8.66
N GLY A 116 9.37 6.32 8.80
CA GLY A 116 10.06 6.07 10.08
C GLY A 116 9.61 7.02 11.19
N ILE A 117 9.47 8.31 10.90
CA ILE A 117 8.93 9.31 11.84
C ILE A 117 7.50 8.95 12.21
N ALA A 118 6.64 8.61 11.24
CA ALA A 118 5.26 8.23 11.52
C ALA A 118 5.20 6.99 12.43
N ILE A 119 5.98 5.94 12.16
CA ILE A 119 6.04 4.74 13.01
C ILE A 119 6.55 5.10 14.41
N GLY A 120 7.60 5.92 14.51
CA GLY A 120 8.16 6.37 15.79
C GLY A 120 7.15 7.16 16.62
N LEU A 121 6.37 8.05 16.00
CA LEU A 121 5.30 8.80 16.66
C LEU A 121 4.19 7.88 17.16
N ASN A 122 3.77 6.89 16.35
CA ASN A 122 2.80 5.90 16.77
C ASN A 122 3.32 5.07 17.95
N ALA A 123 4.58 4.63 17.90
CA ALA A 123 5.21 3.88 19.00
C ALA A 123 5.27 4.71 20.30
N ALA A 124 5.65 5.99 20.21
CA ALA A 124 5.68 6.89 21.36
C ALA A 124 4.28 7.10 21.95
N PHE A 125 3.28 7.28 21.10
CA PHE A 125 1.88 7.41 21.52
C PHE A 125 1.37 6.15 22.22
N LEU A 126 1.65 4.98 21.65
CA LEU A 126 1.31 3.69 22.26
C LEU A 126 1.99 3.55 23.62
N ASN A 127 3.27 3.89 23.75
CA ASN A 127 3.98 3.80 25.03
C ASN A 127 3.30 4.62 26.14
N ILE A 128 3.00 5.90 25.85
CA ILE A 128 2.33 6.80 26.79
C ILE A 128 0.96 6.24 27.20
N ILE A 129 0.17 5.77 26.24
CA ILE A 129 -1.15 5.20 26.52
C ILE A 129 -1.06 3.90 27.29
N THR A 130 -0.11 3.00 26.97
CA THR A 130 0.01 1.72 27.65
C THR A 130 0.41 1.87 29.11
N GLU A 131 1.29 2.84 29.42
CA GLU A 131 1.62 3.20 30.81
C GLU A 131 0.37 3.72 31.51
N TRP A 132 -0.32 4.71 30.92
CA TRP A 132 -1.53 5.28 31.51
C TRP A 132 -2.66 4.25 31.68
N LEU A 133 -2.89 3.36 30.71
CA LEU A 133 -3.88 2.28 30.79
C LEU A 133 -3.53 1.25 31.87
N SER A 134 -2.24 1.03 32.13
CA SER A 134 -1.79 0.19 33.22
C SER A 134 -2.01 0.85 34.58
N ASP A 135 -1.88 2.17 34.68
CA ASP A 135 -2.01 2.84 35.97
C ASP A 135 -3.49 3.11 36.29
N ILE A 136 -4.30 3.47 35.29
CA ILE A 136 -5.74 3.73 35.44
C ILE A 136 -6.53 2.50 35.91
N LYS A 137 -6.10 1.27 35.59
CA LYS A 137 -6.77 0.05 36.08
C LYS A 137 -6.60 -0.12 37.61
N MET A 138 -5.56 0.49 38.19
CA MET A 138 -5.19 0.35 39.61
C MET A 138 -5.72 1.52 40.45
N GLY A 139 -5.70 2.74 39.90
CA GLY A 139 -6.10 3.96 40.59
C GLY A 139 -6.12 5.18 39.68
N TYR A 140 -6.23 6.37 40.28
CA TYR A 140 -6.20 7.65 39.58
C TYR A 140 -5.50 8.70 40.44
N CYS A 141 -4.95 9.73 39.77
CA CYS A 141 -4.38 10.89 40.41
C CYS A 141 -5.48 11.93 40.68
N THR A 142 -5.54 12.50 41.89
CA THR A 142 -6.56 13.51 42.26
C THR A 142 -6.34 14.85 41.56
N THR A 143 -5.09 15.21 41.29
CA THR A 143 -4.72 16.47 40.64
C THR A 143 -5.14 16.49 39.17
N ALA A 144 -4.90 15.40 38.44
CA ALA A 144 -5.24 15.28 37.02
C ALA A 144 -5.44 13.80 36.63
N PHE A 145 -6.64 13.47 36.13
CA PHE A 145 -7.03 12.09 35.79
C PHE A 145 -6.25 11.48 34.61
N TYR A 146 -5.70 12.31 33.72
CA TYR A 146 -4.95 11.84 32.54
C TYR A 146 -3.45 11.61 32.85
N LEU A 147 -3.00 11.86 34.07
CA LEU A 147 -1.61 11.68 34.46
C LEU A 147 -1.33 10.23 34.86
N ASN A 148 -0.16 9.74 34.48
CA ASN A 148 0.37 8.44 34.92
C ASN A 148 0.82 8.49 36.40
N GLU A 149 0.93 7.35 37.08
CA GLU A 149 1.37 7.29 38.49
C GLU A 149 2.77 7.92 38.64
N ASN A 150 3.71 7.53 37.76
CA ASN A 150 5.08 8.07 37.73
C ASN A 150 5.14 9.60 37.60
N PHE A 151 4.22 10.20 36.85
CA PHE A 151 4.18 11.67 36.67
C PHE A 151 3.42 12.36 37.80
N CYS A 152 2.38 11.71 38.36
CA CYS A 152 1.63 12.22 39.51
C CYS A 152 2.51 12.31 40.76
N CYS A 153 3.45 11.37 40.89
CA CYS A 153 4.26 11.18 42.09
C CYS A 153 5.74 11.50 41.84
N TRP A 154 6.01 12.34 40.84
CA TRP A 154 7.36 12.71 40.47
C TRP A 154 8.05 13.46 41.62
N GLY A 155 9.13 12.88 42.14
CA GLY A 155 9.94 13.48 43.21
C GLY A 155 9.60 13.02 44.63
N GLU A 156 8.68 12.07 44.82
CA GLU A 156 8.35 11.50 46.12
C GLU A 156 8.71 9.99 46.15
N ASP A 157 9.70 9.61 46.97
CA ASP A 157 10.26 8.25 46.96
C ASP A 157 9.46 7.23 47.80
N ASN A 158 8.52 7.69 48.65
CA ASN A 158 7.85 6.86 49.67
C ASN A 158 6.31 6.83 49.54
N GLY A 159 5.82 6.73 48.31
CA GLY A 159 4.38 6.75 48.05
C GLY A 159 3.81 8.16 48.13
N CYS A 160 2.66 8.32 47.51
CA CYS A 160 2.20 9.60 47.01
C CYS A 160 0.75 9.82 47.41
N ASP A 161 0.50 10.87 48.19
CA ASP A 161 -0.83 11.18 48.72
C ASP A 161 -1.83 11.55 47.61
N ALA A 162 -1.33 11.99 46.45
CA ALA A 162 -2.18 12.33 45.30
C ALA A 162 -2.70 11.10 44.55
N TRP A 163 -2.10 9.92 44.73
CA TRP A 163 -2.50 8.69 44.04
C TRP A 163 -3.51 7.89 44.86
N HIS A 164 -4.72 7.76 44.33
CA HIS A 164 -5.80 7.02 45.00
C HIS A 164 -6.21 5.79 44.21
N ARG A 165 -6.17 4.63 44.87
CA ARG A 165 -6.73 3.39 44.33
C ARG A 165 -8.26 3.50 44.27
N TRP A 166 -8.88 2.82 43.31
CA TRP A 166 -10.36 2.85 43.14
C TRP A 166 -11.15 2.45 44.38
N THR A 167 -10.63 1.50 45.15
CA THR A 167 -11.23 1.03 46.39
C THR A 167 -10.16 0.51 47.34
N GLY A 168 -10.38 0.74 48.64
CA GLY A 168 -9.54 0.19 49.72
C GLY A 168 -9.80 -1.29 50.02
N PHE A 169 -10.88 -1.87 49.48
CA PHE A 169 -11.20 -3.28 49.66
C PHE A 169 -10.52 -4.15 48.60
N GLY A 170 -9.57 -4.99 49.02
CA GLY A 170 -8.74 -5.82 48.13
C GLY A 170 -9.52 -6.60 47.06
N PRO A 171 -10.54 -7.39 47.42
CA PRO A 171 -11.33 -8.15 46.45
C PRO A 171 -12.07 -7.27 45.43
N ALA A 172 -12.61 -6.12 45.87
CA ALA A 172 -13.29 -5.20 44.95
C ALA A 172 -12.31 -4.51 43.99
N ASN A 173 -11.08 -4.22 44.45
CA ASN A 173 -10.03 -3.66 43.59
C ASN A 173 -9.66 -4.67 42.48
N TYR A 174 -9.49 -5.94 42.84
CA TYR A 174 -9.23 -7.00 41.87
C TYR A 174 -10.39 -7.18 40.89
N PHE A 175 -11.63 -7.12 41.35
CA PHE A 175 -12.79 -7.19 40.46
C PHE A 175 -12.81 -6.02 39.46
N LEU A 176 -12.61 -4.78 39.92
CA LEU A 176 -12.52 -3.60 39.05
C LEU A 176 -11.38 -3.71 38.04
N TYR A 177 -10.22 -4.21 38.46
CA TYR A 177 -9.10 -4.49 37.57
C TYR A 177 -9.51 -5.40 36.41
N ILE A 178 -10.18 -6.53 36.71
CA ILE A 178 -10.63 -7.49 35.68
C ILE A 178 -11.68 -6.85 34.76
N VAL A 179 -12.59 -6.04 35.29
CA VAL A 179 -13.58 -5.31 34.49
C VAL A 179 -12.91 -4.32 33.54
N PHE A 180 -11.99 -3.47 34.00
CA PHE A 180 -11.26 -2.55 33.13
C PHE A 180 -10.44 -3.30 32.07
N ALA A 181 -9.71 -4.35 32.46
CA ALA A 181 -8.92 -5.16 31.53
C ALA A 181 -9.78 -5.84 30.46
N THR A 182 -10.94 -6.38 30.84
CA THR A 182 -11.87 -7.00 29.88
C THR A 182 -12.52 -5.97 28.96
N ILE A 183 -12.92 -4.81 29.46
CA ILE A 183 -13.43 -3.70 28.63
C ILE A 183 -12.38 -3.30 27.59
N PHE A 184 -11.12 -3.07 28.00
CA PHE A 184 -10.06 -2.70 27.07
C PHE A 184 -9.81 -3.79 26.02
N ALA A 185 -9.73 -5.06 26.44
CA ALA A 185 -9.57 -6.18 25.52
C ALA A 185 -10.75 -6.31 24.54
N CYS A 186 -11.98 -6.13 25.02
CA CYS A 186 -13.17 -6.12 24.17
C CYS A 186 -13.14 -4.96 23.18
N THR A 187 -12.80 -3.74 23.62
CA THR A 187 -12.71 -2.59 22.72
C THR A 187 -11.68 -2.81 21.61
N SER A 188 -10.50 -3.38 21.93
CA SER A 188 -9.50 -3.71 20.92
C SER A 188 -9.90 -4.86 19.99
N ALA A 189 -10.82 -5.72 20.41
CA ALA A 189 -11.33 -6.82 19.59
C ALA A 189 -12.48 -6.38 18.67
N THR A 190 -13.20 -5.31 19.04
CA THR A 190 -14.36 -4.81 18.30
C THR A 190 -14.05 -3.68 17.33
N LEU A 191 -12.99 -2.91 17.60
CA LEU A 191 -12.47 -1.85 16.71
C LEU A 191 -11.44 -2.44 15.74
#